data_AF-G2G8M5-F1
#
_entry.id   AF-G2G8M5-F1
#
_cell.length_a   1.000
_cell.length_b   1.000
_cell.length_c   1.000
_cell.angle_alpha   90.00
_cell.angle_beta   90.00
_cell.angle_gamma   90.00
#
_symmetry.space_group_name_H-M   'P 1'
#
loop_
_entity.id
_entity.type
_entity.pdbx_description
1 polymer ?
#
loop_
_entity_poly.entity_id
_entity_poly.type
_entity_poly.pdbx_seq_one_letter_code
_entity_poly.pdbx_strand_id
1 'polypeptide(L)'
;MIIIYTPGDGAREEHDARSLRISEASIAQRTAGMKWADIEEGLGTDDPEAMRVVVWVLKKRAAPSLRYGDFDPLLGELTTRMDRGEVADYIRNAFAVADADPGVDRDQVAVLLRQIIPVALDPEHAERLIAETQAGPKDPAPAAPQPEAEPMPGSSPTPTSTSAGESGSPSSPTSSTSPRPESTT
;
A
#
# COMPACT_ATOMS: atom_id res chain seq x y z
N MET A 1 3.60 -0.94 -3.71
CA MET A 1 4.12 -1.12 -5.08
C MET A 1 5.48 -1.74 -4.96
N ILE A 2 5.66 -2.91 -5.56
CA ILE A 2 6.88 -3.70 -5.48
C ILE A 2 7.63 -3.57 -6.79
N ILE A 3 8.89 -3.17 -6.75
CA ILE A 3 9.76 -3.18 -7.92
C ILE A 3 10.41 -4.56 -8.01
N ILE A 4 10.18 -5.24 -9.12
CA ILE A 4 10.84 -6.50 -9.43
C ILE A 4 12.14 -6.18 -10.16
N TYR A 5 13.27 -6.60 -9.61
CA TYR A 5 14.56 -6.54 -10.28
C TYR A 5 15.04 -7.94 -10.63
N THR A 6 15.20 -8.23 -11.91
CA THR A 6 15.71 -9.52 -12.40
C THR A 6 16.97 -9.26 -13.22
N PRO A 7 18.18 -9.37 -12.61
CA PRO A 7 19.43 -9.29 -13.37
C PRO A 7 19.49 -10.41 -14.41
N GLY A 8 20.09 -10.17 -15.58
CA GLY A 8 20.05 -11.09 -16.73
C GLY A 8 20.50 -12.54 -16.47
N ASP A 9 21.40 -12.78 -15.52
CA ASP A 9 21.81 -14.12 -15.04
C ASP A 9 21.53 -14.35 -13.54
N GLY A 10 20.85 -13.40 -12.88
CA GLY A 10 20.63 -13.37 -11.44
C GLY A 10 19.29 -13.94 -10.98
N ALA A 11 19.15 -14.07 -9.66
CA ALA A 11 17.85 -14.35 -9.05
C ALA A 11 16.96 -13.09 -9.09
N ARG A 12 15.65 -13.29 -9.29
CA ARG A 12 14.64 -12.24 -9.12
C ARG A 12 14.66 -11.72 -7.68
N GLU A 13 14.85 -10.43 -7.53
CA GLU A 13 14.73 -9.68 -6.28
C GLU A 13 13.41 -8.88 -6.27
N GLU A 14 12.83 -8.69 -5.09
CA GLU A 14 11.59 -7.94 -4.90
C GLU A 14 11.81 -6.81 -3.89
N HIS A 15 11.54 -5.57 -4.30
CA HIS A 15 11.88 -4.36 -3.56
C HIS A 15 10.62 -3.51 -3.29
N ASP A 16 10.16 -3.50 -2.04
CA ASP A 16 9.05 -2.63 -1.65
C ASP A 16 9.49 -1.17 -1.51
N ALA A 17 8.98 -0.31 -2.39
CA ALA A 17 9.20 1.13 -2.36
C ALA A 17 8.64 1.77 -1.06
N ARG A 18 7.56 1.21 -0.49
CA ARG A 18 6.94 1.69 0.76
C ARG A 18 7.82 1.41 1.99
N SER A 19 8.82 0.53 1.85
CA SER A 19 9.80 0.26 2.92
C SER A 19 10.86 1.37 3.07
N LEU A 20 10.92 2.36 2.16
CA LEU A 20 11.88 3.46 2.22
C LEU A 20 11.68 4.36 3.45
N ARG A 21 12.79 4.78 4.05
CA ARG A 21 12.83 5.79 5.12
C ARG A 21 12.82 7.20 4.50
N ILE A 22 12.37 8.20 5.26
CA ILE A 22 12.38 9.62 4.83
C ILE A 22 13.78 10.08 4.39
N SER A 23 14.84 9.64 5.08
CA SER A 23 16.23 9.94 4.71
C SER A 23 16.69 9.24 3.42
N GLU A 24 16.12 8.08 3.10
CA GLU A 24 16.41 7.29 1.91
C GLU A 24 15.67 7.87 0.69
N ALA A 25 14.39 8.26 0.84
CA ALA A 25 13.65 9.05 -0.16
C ALA A 25 14.37 10.38 -0.47
N SER A 26 14.85 11.09 0.55
CA SER A 26 15.64 12.32 0.40
C SER A 26 17.03 12.10 -0.24
N ILE A 27 17.56 10.87 -0.24
CA ILE A 27 18.72 10.49 -1.08
C ILE A 27 18.26 10.29 -2.51
N ALA A 28 17.22 9.49 -2.76
CA ALA A 28 16.70 9.20 -4.09
C ALA A 28 16.38 10.49 -4.89
N GLN A 29 15.63 11.42 -4.30
CA GLN A 29 15.32 12.73 -4.90
C GLN A 29 16.56 13.49 -5.35
N ARG A 30 17.62 13.51 -4.54
CA ARG A 30 18.86 14.24 -4.86
C ARG A 30 19.76 13.51 -5.86
N THR A 31 19.57 12.20 -6.01
CA THR A 31 20.32 11.38 -6.98
C THR A 31 19.68 11.43 -8.37
N ALA A 32 18.36 11.29 -8.48
CA ALA A 32 17.64 11.40 -9.76
C ALA A 32 17.33 12.86 -10.17
N GLY A 33 17.42 13.82 -9.24
CA GLY A 33 17.04 15.22 -9.48
C GLY A 33 15.53 15.49 -9.46
N MET A 34 14.73 14.49 -9.13
CA MET A 34 13.25 14.50 -9.12
C MET A 34 12.69 14.85 -7.74
N LYS A 35 11.44 15.32 -7.65
CA LYS A 35 10.71 15.36 -6.37
C LYS A 35 10.19 13.97 -6.02
N TRP A 36 9.85 13.76 -4.75
CA TRP A 36 9.31 12.47 -4.30
C TRP A 36 8.00 12.08 -5.00
N ALA A 37 7.07 13.03 -5.18
CA ALA A 37 5.84 12.82 -5.94
C ALA A 37 6.12 12.42 -7.40
N ASP A 38 7.07 13.11 -8.06
CA ASP A 38 7.51 12.80 -9.42
C ASP A 38 8.09 11.35 -9.52
N ILE A 39 8.73 10.85 -8.46
CA ILE A 39 9.21 9.45 -8.37
C ILE A 39 8.05 8.47 -8.12
N GLU A 40 7.11 8.79 -7.23
CA GLU A 40 5.92 7.94 -6.96
C GLU A 40 5.04 7.78 -8.21
N GLU A 41 4.85 8.84 -8.99
CA GLU A 41 4.16 8.81 -10.28
C GLU A 41 4.96 8.01 -11.33
N GLY A 42 6.29 8.17 -11.35
CA GLY A 42 7.19 7.39 -12.18
C GLY A 42 7.10 5.89 -11.91
N LEU A 43 7.08 5.46 -10.64
CA LEU A 43 6.86 4.05 -10.31
C LEU A 43 5.52 3.54 -10.85
N GLY A 44 4.44 4.32 -10.72
CA GLY A 44 3.12 3.97 -11.27
C GLY A 44 3.04 3.91 -12.80
N THR A 45 4.10 4.25 -13.52
CA THR A 45 4.18 4.27 -14.98
C THR A 45 5.37 3.47 -15.54
N ASP A 46 6.04 2.65 -14.72
CA ASP A 46 7.28 1.93 -15.04
C ASP A 46 8.41 2.85 -15.57
N ASP A 47 8.54 4.06 -15.02
CA ASP A 47 9.66 4.97 -15.33
C ASP A 47 11.01 4.35 -14.90
N PRO A 48 12.00 4.20 -15.82
CA PRO A 48 13.25 3.54 -15.51
C PRO A 48 14.09 4.24 -14.44
N GLU A 49 14.11 5.57 -14.37
CA GLU A 49 14.95 6.32 -13.43
C GLU A 49 14.35 6.29 -12.03
N ALA A 50 13.03 6.44 -11.91
CA ALA A 50 12.28 6.26 -10.67
C ALA A 50 12.47 4.85 -10.09
N MET A 51 12.35 3.80 -10.92
CA MET A 51 12.61 2.42 -10.48
C MET A 51 14.08 2.21 -10.08
N ARG A 52 15.02 2.65 -10.93
CA ARG A 52 16.47 2.53 -10.71
C ARG A 52 16.89 3.19 -9.40
N VAL A 53 16.45 4.41 -9.13
CA VAL A 53 16.89 5.16 -7.94
C VAL A 53 16.34 4.55 -6.64
N VAL A 54 15.10 4.06 -6.65
CA VAL A 54 14.51 3.38 -5.48
C VAL A 54 15.22 2.06 -5.19
N VAL A 55 15.42 1.19 -6.20
CA VAL A 55 16.12 -0.08 -6.02
C VAL A 55 17.58 0.14 -5.60
N TRP A 56 18.28 1.13 -6.16
CA TRP A 56 19.64 1.48 -5.72
C TRP A 56 19.71 1.85 -4.24
N VAL A 57 18.83 2.73 -3.76
CA VAL A 57 18.81 3.13 -2.35
C VAL A 57 18.49 1.95 -1.43
N LEU A 58 17.59 1.05 -1.83
CA LEU A 58 17.28 -0.16 -1.07
C LEU A 58 18.46 -1.15 -1.05
N LYS A 59 19.11 -1.43 -2.19
CA LYS A 59 20.31 -2.27 -2.27
C LYS A 59 21.48 -1.72 -1.45
N LYS A 60 21.61 -0.39 -1.32
CA LYS A 60 22.62 0.26 -0.46
C LYS A 60 22.50 -0.08 1.03
N ARG A 61 21.37 -0.60 1.51
CA ARG A 61 21.24 -1.14 2.88
C ARG A 61 22.17 -2.35 3.10
N ALA A 62 22.33 -3.19 2.08
CA ALA A 62 23.22 -4.37 2.10
C ALA A 62 24.62 -4.06 1.54
N ALA A 63 24.73 -3.15 0.57
CA ALA A 63 25.99 -2.74 -0.04
C ALA A 63 26.21 -1.20 0.05
N PRO A 64 26.62 -0.65 1.22
CA PRO A 64 26.73 0.79 1.40
C PRO A 64 27.72 1.50 0.46
N SER A 65 28.70 0.76 -0.07
CA SER A 65 29.70 1.23 -1.04
C SER A 65 29.16 1.36 -2.48
N LEU A 66 28.01 0.78 -2.81
CA LEU A 66 27.41 0.82 -4.15
C LEU A 66 27.17 2.27 -4.59
N ARG A 67 27.78 2.68 -5.71
CA ARG A 67 27.56 4.00 -6.33
C ARG A 67 26.38 3.93 -7.29
N TYR A 68 25.82 5.08 -7.66
CA TYR A 68 24.64 5.10 -8.51
C TYR A 68 24.94 4.69 -9.96
N GLY A 69 26.01 5.23 -10.54
CA GLY A 69 26.48 4.83 -11.87
C GLY A 69 27.04 3.40 -11.97
N ASP A 70 27.30 2.74 -10.84
CA ASP A 70 27.70 1.32 -10.80
C ASP A 70 26.45 0.39 -10.83
N PHE A 71 25.25 0.93 -10.57
CA PHE A 71 23.98 0.22 -10.65
C PHE A 71 23.23 0.69 -11.90
N ASP A 72 23.50 0.03 -13.03
CA ASP A 72 22.97 0.36 -14.36
C ASP A 72 22.21 -0.86 -14.93
N PRO A 73 21.01 -1.16 -14.41
CA PRO A 73 20.19 -2.28 -14.89
C PRO A 73 19.60 -1.99 -16.28
N LEU A 74 19.39 -3.03 -17.09
CA LEU A 74 18.78 -2.89 -18.40
C LEU A 74 17.27 -2.56 -18.27
N LEU A 75 16.71 -1.88 -19.28
CA LEU A 75 15.30 -1.47 -19.31
C LEU A 75 14.29 -2.61 -19.12
N GLY A 76 14.66 -3.87 -19.40
CA GLY A 76 13.82 -5.05 -19.20
C GLY A 76 14.06 -5.80 -17.87
N GLU A 77 15.03 -5.37 -17.06
CA GLU A 77 15.36 -6.00 -15.77
C GLU A 77 14.55 -5.41 -14.61
N LEU A 78 13.95 -4.23 -14.79
CA LEU A 78 13.09 -3.55 -13.82
C LEU A 78 11.65 -3.47 -14.33
N THR A 79 10.68 -3.78 -13.46
CA THR A 79 9.24 -3.53 -13.70
C THR A 79 8.49 -3.52 -12.37
N THR A 80 7.45 -2.70 -12.23
CA THR A 80 6.64 -2.64 -11.01
C THR A 80 5.52 -3.68 -10.99
N ARG A 81 5.12 -4.11 -9.80
CA ARG A 81 3.95 -4.95 -9.57
C ARG A 81 3.13 -4.42 -8.40
N MET A 82 1.81 -4.47 -8.57
CA MET A 82 0.84 -4.11 -7.53
C MET A 82 0.84 -5.17 -6.44
N ASP A 83 1.02 -4.77 -5.18
CA ASP A 83 0.84 -5.69 -4.05
C ASP A 83 -0.64 -6.00 -3.80
N ARG A 84 -0.92 -6.97 -2.92
CA ARG A 84 -2.30 -7.38 -2.59
C ARG A 84 -3.17 -6.23 -2.07
N GLY A 85 -2.57 -5.23 -1.39
CA GLY A 85 -3.28 -4.05 -0.93
C GLY A 85 -3.69 -3.16 -2.09
N GLU A 86 -2.76 -2.86 -3.00
CA GLU A 86 -3.02 -2.06 -4.21
C GLU A 86 -4.06 -2.71 -5.13
N VAL A 87 -3.97 -4.02 -5.32
CA VAL A 87 -4.97 -4.82 -6.05
C VAL A 87 -6.35 -4.70 -5.39
N ALA A 88 -6.43 -4.84 -4.06
CA ALA A 88 -7.69 -4.76 -3.32
C ALA A 88 -8.29 -3.34 -3.28
N ASP A 89 -7.46 -2.29 -3.22
CA ASP A 89 -7.91 -0.90 -3.29
C ASP A 89 -8.44 -0.57 -4.69
N TYR A 90 -7.72 -0.98 -5.73
CA TYR A 90 -8.13 -0.75 -7.12
C TYR A 90 -9.45 -1.45 -7.46
N ILE A 91 -9.59 -2.73 -7.12
CA ILE A 91 -10.82 -3.51 -7.34
C ILE A 91 -12.01 -2.89 -6.58
N ARG A 92 -11.83 -2.56 -5.29
CA ARG A 92 -12.91 -1.97 -4.48
C ARG A 92 -13.35 -0.61 -5.01
N ASN A 93 -12.41 0.25 -5.40
CA ASN A 93 -12.72 1.56 -5.96
C ASN A 93 -13.46 1.45 -7.30
N ALA A 94 -13.06 0.53 -8.17
CA ALA A 94 -13.72 0.31 -9.46
C ALA A 94 -15.18 -0.18 -9.29
N PHE A 95 -15.42 -1.14 -8.39
CA PHE A 95 -16.78 -1.60 -8.10
C PHE A 95 -17.62 -0.56 -7.35
N ALA A 96 -17.03 0.25 -6.47
CA ALA A 96 -17.74 1.35 -5.81
C ALA A 96 -18.25 2.43 -6.79
N VAL A 97 -17.62 2.59 -7.96
CA VAL A 97 -18.15 3.44 -9.05
C VAL A 97 -19.39 2.79 -9.69
N ALA A 98 -19.36 1.48 -9.96
CA ALA A 98 -20.52 0.74 -10.49
C ALA A 98 -21.71 0.73 -9.52
N ASP A 99 -21.44 0.64 -8.21
CA ASP A 99 -22.47 0.69 -7.17
C ASP A 99 -23.04 2.12 -6.95
N ALA A 100 -22.37 3.16 -7.48
CA ALA A 100 -22.78 4.56 -7.37
C ALA A 100 -23.45 5.12 -8.63
N ASP A 101 -23.14 4.58 -9.82
CA ASP A 101 -23.71 5.00 -11.11
C ASP A 101 -24.47 3.83 -11.80
N PRO A 102 -25.81 3.85 -11.81
CA PRO A 102 -26.63 2.85 -12.51
C PRO A 102 -26.41 2.74 -14.03
N GLY A 103 -25.65 3.67 -14.64
CA GLY A 103 -25.20 3.58 -16.03
C GLY A 103 -23.95 2.70 -16.23
N VAL A 104 -23.27 2.27 -15.16
CA VAL A 104 -22.03 1.48 -15.21
C VAL A 104 -22.32 0.03 -14.88
N ASP A 105 -22.23 -0.85 -15.88
CA ASP A 105 -22.41 -2.29 -15.71
C ASP A 105 -21.28 -2.93 -14.88
N ARG A 106 -21.68 -3.69 -13.85
CA ARG A 106 -20.79 -4.42 -12.93
C ARG A 106 -20.02 -5.53 -13.64
N ASP A 107 -20.63 -6.20 -14.62
CA ASP A 107 -19.96 -7.26 -15.38
C ASP A 107 -18.91 -6.66 -16.34
N GLN A 108 -19.22 -5.55 -17.00
CA GLN A 108 -18.26 -4.79 -17.79
C GLN A 108 -17.07 -4.26 -16.95
N VAL A 109 -17.31 -3.82 -15.71
CA VAL A 109 -16.21 -3.46 -14.77
C VAL A 109 -15.36 -4.69 -14.42
N ALA A 110 -15.98 -5.85 -14.14
CA ALA A 110 -15.25 -7.08 -13.87
C ALA A 110 -14.41 -7.57 -15.08
N VAL A 111 -14.87 -7.32 -16.32
CA VAL A 111 -14.11 -7.58 -17.54
C VAL A 111 -12.90 -6.64 -17.66
N LEU A 112 -13.07 -5.35 -17.38
CA LEU A 112 -11.96 -4.37 -17.42
C LEU A 112 -10.91 -4.66 -16.34
N LEU A 113 -11.34 -5.02 -15.12
CA LEU A 113 -10.43 -5.35 -14.02
C LEU A 113 -9.50 -6.54 -14.32
N ARG A 114 -9.82 -7.41 -15.28
CA ARG A 114 -8.88 -8.49 -15.69
C ARG A 114 -7.57 -7.95 -16.27
N GLN A 115 -7.53 -6.68 -16.69
CA GLN A 115 -6.30 -6.02 -17.15
C GLN A 115 -5.27 -5.80 -16.02
N ILE A 116 -5.66 -5.82 -14.73
CA ILE A 116 -4.68 -5.70 -13.63
C ILE A 116 -4.02 -7.04 -13.25
N ILE A 117 -4.52 -8.19 -13.72
CA ILE A 117 -3.98 -9.51 -13.37
C ILE A 117 -2.50 -9.68 -13.78
N PRO A 118 -2.04 -9.26 -14.98
CA PRO A 118 -0.62 -9.40 -15.37
C PRO A 118 0.36 -8.46 -14.62
N VAL A 119 -0.15 -7.39 -14.02
CA VAL A 119 0.62 -6.41 -13.22
C VAL A 119 0.44 -6.59 -11.71
N ALA A 120 -0.39 -7.54 -11.27
CA ALA A 120 -0.43 -7.99 -9.88
C ALA A 120 0.82 -8.81 -9.54
N LEU A 121 1.31 -8.66 -8.30
CA LEU A 121 2.35 -9.54 -7.73
C LEU A 121 1.80 -10.96 -7.49
N ASP A 122 0.50 -11.05 -7.19
CA ASP A 122 -0.25 -12.29 -6.96
C ASP A 122 -1.48 -12.31 -7.90
N PRO A 123 -1.31 -12.86 -9.13
CA PRO A 123 -2.38 -12.93 -10.13
C PRO A 123 -3.61 -13.71 -9.64
N GLU A 124 -3.41 -14.81 -8.91
CA GLU A 124 -4.54 -15.61 -8.39
C GLU A 124 -5.35 -14.84 -7.34
N HIS A 125 -4.71 -14.02 -6.50
CA HIS A 125 -5.42 -13.17 -5.56
C HIS A 125 -6.24 -12.09 -6.27
N ALA A 126 -5.71 -11.50 -7.35
CA ALA A 126 -6.46 -10.58 -8.19
C ALA A 126 -7.68 -11.27 -8.82
N GLU A 127 -7.51 -12.45 -9.42
CA GLU A 127 -8.61 -13.23 -10.00
C GLU A 127 -9.71 -13.59 -8.99
N ARG A 128 -9.32 -14.12 -7.82
CA ARG A 128 -10.26 -14.44 -6.74
C ARG A 128 -11.01 -13.21 -6.27
N LEU A 129 -10.31 -12.10 -6.03
CA LEU A 129 -10.92 -10.88 -5.49
C LEU A 129 -11.84 -10.17 -6.49
N ILE A 130 -11.54 -10.23 -7.79
CA ILE A 130 -12.46 -9.77 -8.85
C ILE A 130 -13.74 -10.63 -8.82
N ALA A 131 -13.62 -11.96 -8.80
CA ALA A 131 -14.78 -12.85 -8.81
C ALA A 131 -15.65 -12.73 -7.53
N GLU A 132 -15.01 -12.64 -6.36
CA GLU A 132 -15.70 -12.44 -5.07
C GLU A 132 -16.41 -11.09 -5.01
N THR A 133 -15.79 -10.01 -5.51
CA THR A 133 -16.42 -8.67 -5.49
C THR A 133 -17.49 -8.52 -6.57
N GLN A 134 -17.31 -9.13 -7.76
CA GLN A 134 -18.32 -9.15 -8.83
C GLN A 134 -19.62 -9.79 -8.36
N ALA A 135 -19.54 -10.92 -7.64
CA ALA A 135 -20.69 -11.63 -7.08
C ALA A 135 -21.49 -10.84 -6.03
N GLY A 136 -20.97 -9.71 -5.55
CA GLY A 136 -21.61 -8.82 -4.60
C GLY A 136 -21.66 -9.37 -3.17
N PRO A 137 -22.33 -8.66 -2.24
CA PRO A 137 -22.58 -9.17 -0.90
C PRO A 137 -23.43 -10.44 -1.01
N LYS A 138 -22.91 -11.58 -0.56
CA LYS A 138 -23.74 -12.78 -0.34
C LYS A 138 -24.80 -12.42 0.70
N ASP A 139 -26.06 -12.62 0.35
CA ASP A 139 -27.17 -12.47 1.29
C ASP A 139 -26.85 -13.24 2.58
N PRO A 140 -27.06 -12.63 3.77
CA PRO A 140 -26.91 -13.34 5.02
C PRO A 140 -27.86 -14.54 5.00
N ALA A 141 -27.31 -15.75 5.19
CA ALA A 141 -28.08 -16.99 5.12
C ALA A 141 -29.35 -16.86 5.98
N PRO A 142 -30.54 -17.18 5.43
CA PRO A 142 -31.81 -16.83 6.06
C PRO A 142 -31.84 -17.37 7.48
N ALA A 143 -32.08 -16.48 8.44
CA ALA A 143 -31.94 -16.77 9.85
C ALA A 143 -32.72 -18.04 10.21
N ALA A 144 -32.01 -19.01 10.80
CA ALA A 144 -32.62 -20.26 11.22
C ALA A 144 -33.85 -19.96 12.10
N PRO A 145 -35.00 -20.63 11.90
CA PRO A 145 -36.25 -20.25 12.52
C PRO A 145 -36.07 -20.16 14.04
N GLN A 146 -36.26 -18.95 14.56
CA GLN A 146 -36.02 -18.61 15.95
C GLN A 146 -36.94 -19.46 16.83
N PRO A 147 -36.42 -20.24 17.78
CA PRO A 147 -37.25 -21.09 18.63
C PRO A 147 -38.24 -20.22 19.41
N GLU A 148 -39.50 -20.65 19.39
CA GLU A 148 -40.66 -19.89 19.87
C GLU A 148 -40.52 -19.61 21.38
N ALA A 149 -40.40 -18.33 21.73
CA ALA A 149 -40.09 -17.91 23.10
C ALA A 149 -41.34 -17.89 23.98
N GLU A 150 -41.35 -18.71 25.04
CA GLU A 150 -42.44 -18.73 26.02
C GLU A 150 -42.60 -17.37 26.74
N PRO A 151 -43.84 -16.92 27.01
CA PRO A 151 -44.10 -15.58 27.55
C PRO A 151 -43.83 -15.50 29.06
N MET A 152 -42.73 -14.85 29.45
CA MET A 152 -42.40 -14.51 30.85
C MET A 152 -42.83 -13.06 31.19
N PRO A 153 -43.68 -12.83 32.21
CA PRO A 153 -44.16 -11.49 32.56
C PRO A 153 -43.32 -10.77 33.62
N GLY A 154 -43.15 -9.45 33.42
CA GLY A 154 -42.62 -8.50 34.40
C GLY A 154 -41.11 -8.21 34.30
N SER A 155 -40.59 -7.09 34.83
CA SER A 155 -41.25 -5.88 35.36
C SER A 155 -40.21 -4.76 35.58
N SER A 156 -40.64 -3.51 35.45
CA SER A 156 -39.99 -2.27 35.95
C SER A 156 -38.62 -1.84 35.36
N PRO A 157 -38.47 -0.55 34.95
CA PRO A 157 -37.19 0.05 34.59
C PRO A 157 -36.55 0.85 35.75
N THR A 158 -35.22 1.00 35.74
CA THR A 158 -34.49 1.99 36.56
C THR A 158 -33.32 2.57 35.76
N PRO A 159 -33.10 3.91 35.73
CA PRO A 159 -32.08 4.55 34.90
C PRO A 159 -30.79 4.91 35.67
N THR A 160 -29.85 5.54 34.94
CA THR A 160 -28.82 6.47 35.45
C THR A 160 -27.62 5.86 36.21
N SER A 161 -26.43 5.99 35.61
CA SER A 161 -25.38 6.84 36.20
C SER A 161 -24.31 7.25 35.18
N THR A 162 -24.18 8.57 35.00
CA THR A 162 -23.00 9.23 34.46
C THR A 162 -21.79 8.95 35.35
N SER A 163 -20.59 8.83 34.77
CA SER A 163 -19.37 9.21 35.50
C SER A 163 -18.32 9.73 34.53
N ALA A 164 -17.77 10.90 34.82
CA ALA A 164 -16.64 11.48 34.08
C ALA A 164 -15.31 11.09 34.74
N GLY A 165 -14.23 11.06 33.95
CA GLY A 165 -12.89 10.75 34.43
C GLY A 165 -11.85 11.69 33.84
N GLU A 166 -11.58 12.81 34.53
CA GLU A 166 -10.45 13.68 34.20
C GLU A 166 -9.13 13.10 34.70
N SER A 167 -8.13 13.08 33.83
CA SER A 167 -6.70 13.12 34.15
C SER A 167 -5.99 13.55 32.86
N GLY A 168 -5.03 14.48 32.81
CA GLY A 168 -3.97 14.73 33.78
C GLY A 168 -2.73 13.95 33.33
N SER A 169 -1.57 14.54 33.00
CA SER A 169 -1.14 15.94 33.13
C SER A 169 -0.01 16.28 32.11
N PRO A 170 0.49 17.53 32.00
CA PRO A 170 1.23 18.00 30.84
C PRO A 170 2.78 17.92 30.93
N SER A 171 3.40 18.02 29.74
CA SER A 171 4.69 18.69 29.41
C SER A 171 5.96 18.50 30.26
N SER A 172 7.09 18.25 29.58
CA SER A 172 8.39 18.87 29.91
C SER A 172 9.33 18.94 28.68
N PRO A 173 10.02 20.06 28.44
CA PRO A 173 11.04 20.21 27.40
C PRO A 173 12.48 20.26 27.97
N THR A 174 13.50 20.00 27.13
CA THR A 174 14.86 20.59 27.30
C THR A 174 15.63 20.63 25.97
N SER A 175 16.44 21.67 25.80
CA SER A 175 17.30 21.93 24.63
C SER A 175 18.70 21.29 24.74
N SER A 176 19.45 21.26 23.64
CA SER A 176 20.93 21.27 23.64
C SER A 176 21.50 21.77 22.30
N THR A 177 22.73 22.31 22.32
CA THR A 177 23.21 23.28 21.31
C THR A 177 24.71 23.12 20.98
N SER A 178 25.03 22.79 19.71
CA SER A 178 26.28 23.11 18.95
C SER A 178 27.67 22.78 19.56
N PRO A 179 28.82 22.97 18.86
CA PRO A 179 29.09 23.11 17.41
C PRO A 179 29.58 21.74 16.86
N ARG A 180 30.71 21.45 16.17
CA ARG A 180 31.84 22.19 15.52
C ARG A 180 32.51 21.24 14.49
N PRO A 181 32.94 21.69 13.29
CA PRO A 181 33.80 20.87 12.41
C PRO A 181 35.30 21.07 12.69
N GLU A 182 36.11 20.06 12.41
CA GLU A 182 37.58 20.15 12.34
C GLU A 182 38.05 19.97 10.89
N SER A 183 39.16 20.63 10.55
CA SER A 183 39.83 20.51 9.24
C SER A 183 41.29 20.16 9.49
N THR A 184 41.82 19.24 8.69
CA THR A 184 43.23 18.87 8.70
C THR A 184 43.77 18.92 7.26
N THR A 185 45.05 19.24 7.14
CA THR A 185 45.82 19.45 5.91
C THR A 185 45.87 18.25 4.97
#